data_AF-A0A6B3H9I7-F1
#
_entry.id   AF-A0A6B3H9I7-F1
#
_cell.length_a   1.000
_cell.length_b   1.000
_cell.length_c   1.000
_cell.angle_alpha   90.00
_cell.angle_beta   90.00
_cell.angle_gamma   90.00
#
_symmetry.space_group_name_H-M   'P 1'
#
loop_
_entity.id
_entity.type
_entity.pdbx_description
1 polymer ?
#
loop_
_entity_poly.entity_id
_entity_poly.type
_entity_poly.pdbx_seq_one_letter_code
_entity_poly.pdbx_strand_id
1 'polypeptide(L)' 'TQEMLDFCAVHGLGSEIEVIGASRINEAYERVLASDVRYRFVIDTATI' A
#
# COMPACT_ATOMS: atom_id res chain seq x y z
N THR A 1 19.20 -3.81 0.05
CA THR A 1 17.81 -3.44 0.37
C THR A 1 17.61 -3.27 1.85
N GLN A 2 18.28 -4.07 2.71
CA GLN A 2 18.23 -3.91 4.16
C GLN A 2 18.58 -2.49 4.65
N GLU A 3 19.65 -1.90 4.14
CA GLU A 3 20.09 -0.53 4.51
C GLU A 3 19.01 0.54 4.31
N MET A 4 18.22 0.46 3.23
CA MET A 4 17.13 1.41 2.97
C MET A 4 15.97 1.21 3.95
N LEU A 5 15.64 -0.05 4.28
CA LEU A 5 14.58 -0.35 5.24
C LEU A 5 14.97 0.09 6.65
N ASP A 6 16.22 -0.13 7.05
CA ASP A 6 16.76 0.29 8.33
C ASP A 6 16.76 1.82 8.43
N PHE A 7 17.20 2.52 7.37
CA PHE A 7 17.12 3.97 7.29
C PHE A 7 15.68 4.48 7.44
N CYS A 8 14.72 3.89 6.73
CA CYS A 8 13.32 4.27 6.84
C CYS A 8 12.78 4.06 8.26
N ALA A 9 13.10 2.92 8.89
CA ALA A 9 12.68 2.62 10.24
C ALA A 9 13.25 3.61 11.27
N VAL A 10 14.55 3.93 11.17
CA VAL A 10 15.24 4.89 12.06
C VAL A 10 14.65 6.29 11.95
N HIS A 11 14.23 6.70 10.74
CA HIS A 11 13.72 8.05 10.48
C HIS A 11 12.19 8.12 10.48
N GLY A 12 11.49 7.02 10.80
CA GLY A 12 10.02 6.98 10.81
C GLY A 12 9.39 7.22 9.44
N LEU A 13 10.09 6.85 8.35
CA LEU A 13 9.61 7.03 6.99
C LEU A 13 8.69 5.88 6.60
N GLY A 14 7.39 6.17 6.54
CA GLY A 14 6.34 5.28 6.05
C GLY A 14 5.63 5.84 4.83
N SER A 15 4.99 4.96 4.05
CA SER A 15 4.00 5.41 3.08
C SER A 15 2.65 5.56 3.77
N GLU A 16 1.88 6.57 3.38
CA GLU A 16 0.43 6.55 3.62
C GLU A 16 -0.19 5.47 2.72
N ILE A 17 -0.95 4.58 3.34
CA ILE A 17 -1.53 3.42 2.66
C ILE A 17 -3.03 3.29 2.95
N GLU A 18 -3.75 2.77 1.98
CA GLU A 18 -5.11 2.26 2.14
C GLU A 18 -5.05 0.73 2.06
N VAL A 19 -5.41 0.06 3.16
CA VAL A 19 -5.39 -1.41 3.22
C VAL A 19 -6.70 -1.96 2.67
N ILE A 20 -6.61 -2.90 1.74
CA ILE A 20 -7.75 -3.57 1.11
C ILE A 20 -7.63 -5.09 1.27
N GLY A 21 -8.77 -5.77 1.34
CA GLY A 21 -8.80 -7.23 1.20
C GLY A 21 -8.63 -7.65 -0.26
N ALA A 22 -8.14 -8.88 -0.48
CA ALA A 22 -7.92 -9.43 -1.82
C ALA A 22 -9.17 -9.42 -2.72
N SER A 23 -10.36 -9.55 -2.14
CA SER A 23 -11.64 -9.49 -2.86
C SER A 23 -11.95 -8.14 -3.50
N ARG A 24 -11.29 -7.05 -3.07
CA ARG A 24 -11.50 -5.69 -3.57
C ARG A 24 -10.44 -5.23 -4.57
N ILE A 25 -9.58 -6.13 -5.06
CA ILE A 25 -8.46 -5.76 -5.95
C ILE A 25 -8.92 -5.05 -7.23
N ASN A 26 -10.02 -5.51 -7.84
CA ASN A 26 -10.53 -4.92 -9.08
C ASN A 26 -11.06 -3.50 -8.86
N GLU A 27 -11.79 -3.27 -7.76
CA GLU A 27 -12.29 -1.94 -7.39
C GLU A 27 -11.14 -0.96 -7.12
N ALA A 28 -10.13 -1.40 -6.36
CA ALA A 28 -8.95 -0.58 -6.09
C ALA A 28 -8.17 -0.25 -7.36
N TYR A 29 -8.09 -1.18 -8.32
CA TYR A 29 -7.43 -0.94 -9.60
C TYR A 29 -8.14 0.13 -10.44
N GLU A 30 -9.48 0.10 -10.51
CA GLU A 30 -10.25 1.16 -11.19
C GLU A 30 -10.03 2.53 -10.54
N ARG A 31 -9.94 2.61 -9.20
CA ARG A 31 -9.62 3.85 -8.49
C ARG A 31 -8.23 4.39 -8.82
N VAL A 32 -7.23 3.51 -8.97
CA VAL A 32 -5.89 3.91 -9.45
C VAL A 32 -5.98 4.52 -10.85
N LEU A 33 -6.71 3.89 -11.78
CA LEU A 33 -6.88 4.41 -13.15
C LEU A 33 -7.60 5.76 -13.16
N ALA A 34 -8.59 5.94 -12.28
CA ALA A 34 -9.31 7.19 -12.10
C ALA A 34 -8.49 8.27 -11.36
N SER A 35 -7.25 7.98 -10.94
CA SER A 35 -6.45 8.84 -10.05
C SER A 35 -7.12 9.15 -8.70
N ASP A 36 -8.10 8.32 -8.30
CA ASP A 36 -8.76 8.34 -6.99
C ASP A 36 -7.94 7.54 -5.95
N VAL A 37 -6.63 7.74 -5.99
CA VAL A 37 -5.68 7.18 -5.03
C VAL A 37 -4.77 8.31 -4.56
N ARG A 38 -4.60 8.47 -3.25
CA ARG A 38 -3.66 9.46 -2.72
C ARG A 38 -2.21 9.02 -2.92
N TYR A 39 -1.88 7.80 -2.48
CA TYR A 39 -0.50 7.29 -2.52
C TYR A 39 -0.41 5.81 -2.87
N ARG A 40 -0.83 4.89 -1.99
CA ARG A 40 -0.70 3.44 -2.23
C ARG A 40 -1.87 2.65 -1.65
N PHE A 41 -2.31 1.63 -2.40
CA PHE A 41 -3.08 0.52 -1.86
C PHE A 41 -2.14 -0.60 -1.40
N VAL A 42 -2.45 -1.24 -0.28
CA VAL A 42 -1.77 -2.44 0.22
C VAL A 42 -2.80 -3.54 0.39
N ILE A 43 -2.55 -4.71 -0.21
CA ILE A 43 -3.44 -5.86 -0.09
C ILE A 43 -3.05 -6.63 1.17
N ASP A 44 -4.01 -6.83 2.07
CA ASP A 44 -3.85 -7.75 3.19
C ASP A 44 -3.99 -9.19 2.70
N THR A 45 -2.89 -9.94 2.75
CA THR A 45 -2.84 -11.35 2.34
C THR A 45 -3.06 -12.33 3.51
N ALA A 46 -3.17 -11.85 4.74
CA ALA A 46 -3.36 -12.71 5.92
C ALA A 46 -4.77 -13.32 6.00
N THR A 47 -5.71 -12.83 5.17
CA THR A 47 -7.12 -13.24 5.14
C THR A 47 -7.50 -14.06 3.91
N ILE A 48 -6.50 -14.50 3.13
CA ILE A 48 -6.62 -15.45 2.01
C ILE A 48 -6.50 -16.87 2.55
#